data_AF-A0A7X7JR33-F1
#
_entry.id   AF-A0A7X7JR33-F1
#
_cell.length_a   1.000
_cell.length_b   1.000
_cell.length_c   1.000
_cell.angle_alpha   90.00
_cell.angle_beta   90.00
_cell.angle_gamma   90.00
#
_symmetry.space_group_name_H-M   'P 1'
#
loop_
_entity.id
_entity.type
_entity.pdbx_description
1 polymer ?
#
loop_
_entity_poly.entity_id
_entity_poly.type
_entity_poly.pdbx_seq_one_letter_code
_entity_poly.pdbx_strand_id
1 'polypeptide(L)'
;MFGKKNDSATVAGEPEKTKKLSPREVMAQQIDAVEPGKELSFKLGQIYVKPYITVVRNDAGKKFTVFQDGKDAAGNPAGKRGKFWDCDKAKDIANWIAEREGTSYRV
;
A
#
# COMPACT_ATOMS: atom_id res chain seq x y z
N MET A 1 41.06 -31.21 -21.26
CA MET A 1 39.93 -31.99 -21.81
C MET A 1 38.81 -32.00 -20.78
N PHE A 2 37.70 -31.30 -21.03
CA PHE A 2 36.44 -31.87 -21.56
C PHE A 2 35.80 -32.89 -20.60
N GLY A 3 34.72 -32.47 -19.95
CA GLY A 3 34.05 -33.20 -18.86
C GLY A 3 32.91 -34.11 -19.26
N LYS A 4 32.03 -34.42 -18.30
CA LYS A 4 30.64 -34.82 -18.54
C LYS A 4 29.79 -34.67 -17.27
N LYS A 5 28.51 -34.41 -17.54
CA LYS A 5 27.41 -33.88 -16.72
C LYS A 5 26.52 -35.00 -16.13
N ASN A 6 25.62 -34.58 -15.23
CA ASN A 6 24.25 -35.09 -14.99
C ASN A 6 24.09 -36.41 -14.20
N ASP A 7 23.08 -36.61 -13.34
CA ASP A 7 21.95 -35.80 -12.86
C ASP A 7 21.28 -36.51 -11.65
N SER A 8 20.29 -35.81 -11.07
CA SER A 8 19.18 -36.32 -10.22
C SER A 8 19.33 -36.40 -8.70
N ALA A 9 18.83 -35.30 -8.11
CA ALA A 9 17.63 -35.23 -7.27
C ALA A 9 17.67 -35.88 -5.88
N THR A 10 17.57 -35.05 -4.85
CA THR A 10 16.46 -35.13 -3.88
C THR A 10 16.21 -33.73 -3.31
N VAL A 11 15.01 -33.23 -3.56
CA VAL A 11 14.38 -32.08 -2.92
C VAL A 11 14.16 -32.39 -1.44
N ALA A 12 14.77 -31.63 -0.54
CA ALA A 12 14.41 -31.61 0.87
C ALA A 12 13.77 -30.25 1.15
N GLY A 13 12.45 -30.26 1.30
CA GLY A 13 11.65 -29.08 1.60
C GLY A 13 12.14 -28.40 2.87
N GLU A 14 12.55 -27.15 2.74
CA GLU A 14 12.61 -26.25 3.87
C GLU A 14 11.15 -25.93 4.27
N PRO A 15 10.76 -26.11 5.54
CA PRO A 15 9.45 -25.70 6.00
C PRO A 15 9.32 -24.20 5.73
N GLU A 16 8.29 -23.82 4.97
CA GLU A 16 7.92 -22.43 4.74
C GLU A 16 7.85 -21.73 6.11
N LYS A 17 8.92 -21.02 6.47
CA LYS A 17 8.86 -19.97 7.48
C LYS A 17 7.86 -18.98 6.91
N THR A 18 6.61 -19.12 7.32
CA THR A 18 5.56 -18.12 7.13
C THR A 18 6.08 -16.86 7.77
N LYS A 19 6.81 -16.05 7.00
CA LYS A 19 7.25 -14.72 7.43
C LYS A 19 5.96 -13.98 7.73
N LYS A 20 5.67 -13.76 9.01
CA LYS A 20 4.60 -12.84 9.41
C LYS A 20 4.92 -11.52 8.72
N LEU A 21 4.11 -11.19 7.73
CA LEU A 21 4.25 -9.96 6.96
C LEU A 21 4.21 -8.79 7.94
N SER A 22 5.12 -7.84 7.78
CA SER A 22 5.08 -6.63 8.59
C SER A 22 3.77 -5.87 8.32
N PRO A 23 3.25 -5.08 9.29
CA PRO A 23 2.04 -4.28 9.07
C PRO A 23 2.09 -3.41 7.80
N ARG A 24 3.29 -2.91 7.48
CA ARG A 24 3.61 -2.16 6.26
C ARG A 24 3.50 -2.98 4.98
N GLU A 25 3.97 -4.23 4.98
CA GLU A 25 3.81 -5.14 3.84
C GLU A 25 2.37 -5.58 3.63
N VAL A 26 1.63 -5.76 4.74
CA VAL A 26 0.19 -6.04 4.70
C VAL A 26 -0.55 -4.84 4.07
N MET A 27 -0.24 -3.61 4.49
CA MET A 27 -0.81 -2.41 3.90
C MET A 27 -0.49 -2.28 2.41
N ALA A 28 0.76 -2.55 2.02
CA ALA A 28 1.15 -2.52 0.61
C ALA A 28 0.36 -3.54 -0.23
N GLN A 29 0.12 -4.74 0.29
CA GLN A 29 -0.71 -5.74 -0.38
C GLN A 29 -2.17 -5.32 -0.49
N GLN A 30 -2.73 -4.70 0.55
CA GLN A 30 -4.09 -4.15 0.50
C GLN A 30 -4.23 -3.08 -0.58
N ILE A 31 -3.26 -2.15 -0.67
CA ILE A 31 -3.24 -1.12 -1.71
C ILE A 31 -3.08 -1.75 -3.10
N ASP A 32 -2.23 -2.77 -3.26
CA ASP A 32 -2.03 -3.41 -4.55
C ASP A 32 -3.25 -4.17 -5.05
N ALA A 33 -4.00 -4.78 -4.11
CA ALA A 33 -5.22 -5.52 -4.35
C ALA A 33 -6.45 -4.64 -4.65
N VAL A 34 -6.32 -3.31 -4.59
CA VAL A 34 -7.41 -2.41 -4.99
C VAL A 34 -7.69 -2.58 -6.48
N GLU A 35 -8.94 -2.88 -6.80
CA GLU A 35 -9.42 -2.99 -8.17
C GLU A 35 -9.38 -1.63 -8.88
N PRO A 36 -9.12 -1.57 -10.20
CA PRO A 36 -9.23 -0.33 -10.97
C PRO A 36 -10.57 0.39 -10.76
N GLY A 37 -10.51 1.72 -10.61
CA GLY A 37 -11.66 2.56 -10.29
C GLY A 37 -12.12 2.51 -8.83
N LYS A 38 -11.50 1.68 -7.97
CA LYS A 38 -11.77 1.63 -6.52
C LYS A 38 -10.73 2.39 -5.72
N GLU A 39 -11.03 2.58 -4.44
CA GLU A 39 -10.20 3.34 -3.52
C GLU A 39 -10.11 2.74 -2.12
N LEU A 40 -9.01 3.06 -1.44
CA LEU A 40 -8.82 2.82 -0.01
C LEU A 40 -8.48 4.12 0.70
N SER A 41 -9.02 4.30 1.91
CA SER A 41 -8.74 5.48 2.73
C SER A 41 -7.98 5.13 3.99
N PHE A 42 -7.15 6.08 4.43
CA PHE A 42 -6.30 6.00 5.60
C PHE A 42 -6.38 7.31 6.39
N LYS A 43 -6.11 7.24 7.68
CA LYS A 43 -6.01 8.39 8.58
C LYS A 43 -4.64 8.43 9.22
N LEU A 44 -3.91 9.51 9.00
CA LEU A 44 -2.61 9.80 9.58
C LEU A 44 -2.70 10.15 11.07
N GLY A 45 -1.54 10.22 11.73
CA GLY A 45 -1.39 10.66 13.12
C GLY A 45 -2.00 12.05 13.40
N GLN A 46 -2.18 12.35 14.68
CA GLN A 46 -2.97 13.50 15.13
C GLN A 46 -2.39 14.87 14.74
N ILE A 47 -1.08 14.95 14.47
CA ILE A 47 -0.36 16.18 14.14
C ILE A 47 -0.70 16.75 12.76
N TYR A 48 -1.34 15.96 11.88
CA TYR A 48 -1.61 16.37 10.51
C TYR A 48 -2.94 17.13 10.39
N VAL A 49 -2.87 18.37 9.89
CA VAL A 49 -4.05 19.22 9.60
C VAL A 49 -4.96 18.57 8.55
N LYS A 50 -4.37 17.89 7.56
CA LYS A 50 -5.07 17.10 6.54
C LYS A 50 -4.70 15.62 6.67
N PRO A 51 -5.32 14.89 7.62
CA PRO A 51 -4.87 13.55 7.98
C PRO A 51 -5.42 12.48 7.05
N TYR A 52 -6.38 12.78 6.18
CA TYR A 52 -7.07 11.76 5.39
C TYR A 52 -6.35 11.57 4.08
N ILE A 53 -5.96 10.33 3.82
CA ILE A 53 -5.26 9.93 2.60
C ILE A 53 -6.13 8.92 1.88
N THR A 54 -6.47 9.21 0.64
CA THR A 54 -7.22 8.28 -0.21
C THR A 54 -6.34 7.85 -1.37
N VAL A 55 -6.26 6.54 -1.59
CA VAL A 55 -5.51 5.92 -2.67
C VAL A 55 -6.51 5.35 -3.66
N VAL A 56 -6.53 5.90 -4.87
CA VAL A 56 -7.37 5.43 -5.96
C VAL A 56 -6.51 4.59 -6.90
N ARG A 57 -7.02 3.43 -7.31
CA ARG A 57 -6.41 2.62 -8.38
C ARG A 57 -6.89 3.14 -9.73
N ASN A 58 -5.95 3.56 -10.58
CA ASN A 58 -6.29 4.07 -11.90
C ASN A 58 -6.42 2.92 -12.92
N ASP A 59 -7.26 3.13 -13.92
CA ASP A 59 -7.41 2.24 -15.09
C ASP A 59 -6.30 2.44 -16.14
N ALA A 60 -5.67 3.62 -16.16
CA ALA A 60 -4.61 3.97 -17.11
C ALA A 60 -3.58 4.93 -16.51
N GLY A 61 -2.38 4.97 -17.10
CA GLY A 61 -1.28 5.82 -16.64
C GLY A 61 -0.58 5.26 -15.41
N LYS A 62 -0.26 6.13 -14.45
CA LYS A 62 0.33 5.72 -13.17
C LYS A 62 -0.65 4.81 -12.41
N LYS A 63 -0.16 3.73 -11.81
CA LYS A 63 -1.00 2.70 -11.17
C LYS A 63 -1.97 3.28 -10.13
N PHE A 64 -1.52 4.26 -9.35
CA PHE A 64 -2.28 4.87 -8.27
C PHE A 64 -2.23 6.40 -8.31
N THR A 65 -3.31 7.03 -7.88
CA THR A 65 -3.34 8.45 -7.50
C THR A 65 -3.67 8.57 -6.02
N VAL A 66 -2.88 9.38 -5.32
CA VAL A 66 -3.06 9.65 -3.89
C VAL A 66 -3.66 11.04 -3.72
N PHE A 67 -4.70 11.13 -2.91
CA PHE A 67 -5.39 12.35 -2.54
C PHE A 67 -5.22 12.61 -1.05
N GLN A 68 -5.24 13.89 -0.68
CA GLN A 68 -5.22 14.32 0.71
C GLN A 68 -6.43 15.20 1.03
N ASP A 69 -7.06 14.95 2.17
CA ASP A 69 -8.23 15.70 2.64
C ASP A 69 -8.10 16.19 4.09
N GLY A 70 -8.76 17.31 4.35
CA GLY A 70 -8.90 17.92 5.68
C GLY A 70 -9.96 17.22 6.52
N LYS A 71 -10.07 17.65 7.79
CA LYS A 71 -11.19 17.29 8.66
C LYS A 71 -12.33 18.30 8.50
N ASP A 72 -13.58 17.86 8.57
CA ASP A 72 -14.73 18.71 8.83
C ASP A 72 -14.88 19.01 10.34
N ALA A 73 -15.95 19.71 10.72
CA ALA A 73 -16.23 20.03 12.13
C ALA A 73 -16.53 18.80 13.00
N ALA A 74 -16.96 17.68 12.39
CA ALA A 74 -17.20 16.40 13.06
C ALA A 74 -15.95 15.52 13.12
N GLY A 75 -14.83 15.97 12.53
CA GLY A 75 -13.59 15.24 12.48
C GLY A 75 -13.50 14.19 11.37
N ASN A 76 -14.45 14.14 10.43
CA ASN A 76 -14.49 13.26 9.25
C ASN A 76 -13.80 13.91 8.03
N PRO A 77 -13.53 13.19 6.94
CA PRO A 77 -13.03 13.80 5.71
C PRO A 77 -13.95 14.93 5.23
N ALA A 78 -13.37 16.10 4.91
CA ALA A 78 -14.14 17.28 4.50
C ALA A 78 -14.78 17.17 3.11
N GLY A 79 -14.48 16.11 2.35
CA GLY A 79 -14.96 15.91 0.99
C GLY A 79 -14.30 16.83 -0.03
N LYS A 80 -13.26 17.57 0.36
CA LYS A 80 -12.54 18.55 -0.48
C LYS A 80 -11.11 18.08 -0.74
N ARG A 81 -10.98 16.80 -1.06
CA ARG A 81 -9.69 16.17 -1.30
C ARG A 81 -8.97 16.80 -2.50
N GLY A 82 -7.69 17.10 -2.31
CA GLY A 82 -6.79 17.55 -3.38
C GLY A 82 -5.93 16.39 -3.86
N LYS A 83 -5.67 16.32 -5.17
CA LYS A 83 -4.65 15.40 -5.69
C LYS A 83 -3.31 15.76 -5.07
N PHE A 84 -2.63 14.77 -4.51
CA PHE A 84 -1.37 14.97 -3.81
C PHE A 84 -0.18 14.47 -4.64
N TRP A 85 -0.21 13.21 -5.11
CA TRP A 85 0.78 12.69 -6.05
C TRP A 85 0.28 11.45 -6.82
N ASP A 86 0.97 11.04 -7.88
CA ASP A 86 0.76 9.77 -8.60
C ASP A 86 1.95 8.83 -8.44
N CYS A 87 1.70 7.52 -8.41
CA CYS A 87 2.72 6.52 -8.12
C CYS A 87 2.38 5.15 -8.75
N ASP A 88 3.39 4.36 -9.06
CA ASP A 88 3.21 2.99 -9.58
C ASP A 88 3.33 1.89 -8.51
N LYS A 89 3.86 2.24 -7.33
CA LYS A 89 4.30 1.29 -6.31
C LYS A 89 3.49 1.44 -5.04
N ALA A 90 2.67 0.42 -4.75
CA ALA A 90 1.90 0.35 -3.50
C ALA A 90 2.80 0.43 -2.24
N LYS A 91 4.01 -0.12 -2.31
CA LYS A 91 4.99 -0.07 -1.22
C LYS A 91 5.41 1.35 -0.85
N ASP A 92 5.56 2.25 -1.82
CA ASP A 92 5.97 3.63 -1.56
C ASP A 92 4.87 4.37 -0.80
N ILE A 93 3.61 4.12 -1.17
CA ILE A 93 2.43 4.67 -0.48
C ILE A 93 2.35 4.11 0.95
N ALA A 94 2.46 2.79 1.11
CA ALA A 94 2.42 2.14 2.42
C ALA A 94 3.54 2.60 3.35
N ASN A 95 4.76 2.77 2.82
CA ASN A 95 5.88 3.35 3.57
C ASN A 95 5.54 4.75 4.08
N TRP A 96 5.09 5.61 3.17
CA TRP A 96 4.80 7.01 3.47
C TRP A 96 3.70 7.16 4.53
N ILE A 97 2.65 6.31 4.46
CA ILE A 97 1.55 6.28 5.44
C ILE A 97 2.07 5.75 6.78
N ALA A 98 2.83 4.66 6.79
CA ALA A 98 3.35 4.05 8.01
C ALA A 98 4.31 4.97 8.79
N GLU A 99 5.16 5.72 8.10
CA GLU A 99 6.05 6.73 8.72
C GLU A 99 5.29 7.87 9.41
N ARG A 100 4.00 8.03 9.09
CA ARG A 100 3.11 9.09 9.59
C ARG A 100 2.03 8.55 10.50
N GLU A 101 2.27 7.37 11.07
CA GLU A 101 1.38 6.67 11.99
C GLU A 101 -0.01 6.42 11.39
N GLY A 102 -0.07 6.28 10.06
CA GLY A 102 -1.31 6.13 9.34
C GLY A 102 -1.93 4.75 9.51
N THR A 103 -3.24 4.73 9.72
CA THR A 103 -4.05 3.53 9.90
C THR A 103 -5.19 3.50 8.88
N SER A 104 -5.73 2.31 8.60
CA SER A 104 -6.88 2.19 7.69
C SER A 104 -8.07 2.97 8.22
N TYR A 105 -8.75 3.66 7.32
CA TYR A 105 -9.94 4.44 7.64
C TYR A 105 -11.11 3.90 6.81
N ARG A 106 -12.12 3.38 7.50
CA ARG A 106 -13.40 3.04 6.89
C ARG A 106 -14.34 4.22 7.10
N VAL A 107 -14.86 4.72 5.98
CA VAL A 107 -16.05 5.57 5.93
C VAL A 107 -17.29 4.75 6.29
#